data_AF-A0A811MUY5-F1
#
_entry.id   AF-A0A811MUY5-F1
#
_cell.length_a   1.000
_cell.length_b   1.000
_cell.length_c   1.000
_cell.angle_alpha   90.00
_cell.angle_beta   90.00
_cell.angle_gamma   90.00
#
_symmetry.space_group_name_H-M   'P 1'
#
loop_
_entity.id
_entity.type
_entity.pdbx_description
1 polymer ?
#
loop_
_entity_poly.entity_id
_entity_poly.type
_entity_poly.pdbx_seq_one_letter_code
_entity_poly.pdbx_strand_id
1 'polypeptide(L)'
;MFLRRILTGGGGLAALRAARAVKETTGIVGLEVVPNAREVLIGLYTRTLKEIEAVPKDEGYRKAVESFTNHRLQICQEEDDWKRIEDRIECGQVEELIEEAEDELKLIAKMVEWDPWGVPDDYECEVIEDDTPIPKHVPQHQPVALPEEFFKTLDAVKSDPALQGDAPPQVKA
;
A
#
# COMPACT_ATOMS: atom_id res chain seq x y z
N MET A 1 41.68 -58.97 9.23
CA MET A 1 42.17 -57.78 9.97
C MET A 1 42.24 -56.63 9.00
N PHE A 2 41.35 -55.64 9.09
CA PHE A 2 41.64 -54.20 8.99
C PHE A 2 40.31 -53.46 9.09
N LEU A 3 40.13 -52.85 10.26
CA LEU A 3 38.99 -52.06 10.70
C LEU A 3 39.05 -50.61 10.16
N ARG A 4 37.87 -49.98 10.17
CA ARG A 4 37.56 -48.52 10.14
C ARG A 4 37.66 -47.85 8.76
N ARG A 5 36.73 -46.97 8.37
CA ARG A 5 36.16 -45.87 9.16
C ARG A 5 34.80 -45.43 8.58
N ILE A 6 33.80 -45.37 9.47
CA ILE A 6 32.51 -44.69 9.25
C ILE A 6 32.81 -43.20 9.06
N LEU A 7 32.45 -42.65 7.90
CA LEU A 7 32.32 -41.21 7.68
C LEU A 7 30.84 -40.85 7.79
N THR A 8 30.43 -40.54 9.02
CA THR A 8 29.33 -39.64 9.33
C THR A 8 29.62 -38.29 8.68
N GLY A 9 28.82 -37.92 7.68
CA GLY A 9 29.00 -36.69 6.93
C GLY A 9 27.87 -36.44 5.94
N GLY A 10 26.62 -36.57 6.39
CA GLY A 10 25.42 -36.32 5.61
C GLY A 10 24.58 -35.15 6.15
N GLY A 11 25.21 -34.17 6.78
CA GLY A 11 24.56 -32.91 7.19
C GLY A 11 24.38 -31.92 6.03
N GLY A 12 24.08 -32.42 4.83
CA GLY A 12 24.09 -31.66 3.58
C GLY A 12 22.77 -31.63 2.82
N LEU A 13 21.65 -31.96 3.47
CA LEU A 13 20.31 -31.94 2.85
C LEU A 13 19.25 -31.17 3.66
N ALA A 14 19.59 -30.59 4.81
CA ALA A 14 18.70 -29.73 5.57
C ALA A 14 18.75 -28.24 5.14
N ALA A 15 19.55 -27.91 4.13
CA ALA A 15 19.72 -26.56 3.61
C ALA A 15 19.10 -26.37 2.20
N LEU A 16 18.13 -27.21 1.83
CA LEU A 16 17.28 -26.95 0.67
C LEU A 16 15.82 -26.96 1.13
N ARG A 17 15.16 -25.81 0.94
CA ARG A 17 13.72 -25.55 1.13
C ARG A 17 13.33 -25.23 2.57
N ALA A 18 13.61 -24.00 2.99
CA ALA A 18 12.48 -23.20 3.46
C ALA A 18 11.50 -23.14 2.28
N ALA A 19 10.53 -24.06 2.25
CA ALA A 19 9.47 -23.98 1.28
C ALA A 19 8.82 -22.61 1.48
N ARG A 20 8.99 -21.71 0.51
CA ARG A 20 8.28 -20.43 0.47
C ARG A 20 6.81 -20.78 0.69
N ALA A 21 6.22 -20.30 1.78
CA ALA A 21 4.85 -20.66 2.12
C ALA A 21 3.96 -20.25 0.94
N VAL A 22 3.37 -21.22 0.28
CA VAL A 22 2.48 -20.97 -0.87
C VAL A 22 1.11 -20.63 -0.30
N LYS A 23 0.54 -19.52 -0.77
CA LYS A 23 -0.83 -19.12 -0.42
C LYS A 23 -1.80 -20.09 -1.11
N GLU A 24 -2.70 -20.72 -0.35
CA GLU A 24 -3.63 -21.72 -0.91
C GLU A 24 -4.92 -21.07 -1.46
N THR A 25 -5.41 -20.04 -0.77
CA THR A 25 -6.61 -19.28 -1.14
C THR A 25 -6.52 -17.87 -0.54
N THR A 26 -7.15 -16.90 -1.20
CA THR A 26 -7.35 -15.54 -0.68
C THR A 26 -8.52 -15.45 0.30
N GLY A 27 -9.40 -16.46 0.33
CA GLY A 27 -10.65 -16.42 1.10
C GLY A 27 -11.73 -15.49 0.52
N ILE A 28 -11.46 -14.83 -0.61
CA ILE A 28 -12.38 -13.94 -1.32
C ILE A 28 -12.81 -14.63 -2.62
N VAL A 29 -14.12 -14.71 -2.86
CA VAL A 29 -14.65 -15.35 -4.08
C VAL A 29 -14.35 -14.46 -5.28
N GLY A 30 -13.78 -15.05 -6.33
CA GLY A 30 -13.43 -14.34 -7.57
C GLY A 30 -12.05 -13.71 -7.59
N LEU A 31 -11.32 -13.73 -6.47
CA LEU A 31 -9.94 -13.26 -6.38
C LEU A 31 -8.97 -14.45 -6.31
N GLU A 32 -8.39 -14.81 -7.44
CA GLU A 32 -7.46 -15.95 -7.55
C GLU A 32 -6.08 -15.63 -6.97
N VAL A 33 -5.44 -16.62 -6.34
CA VAL A 33 -4.08 -16.48 -5.80
C VAL A 33 -3.07 -16.29 -6.93
N VAL A 34 -2.17 -15.31 -6.77
CA VAL A 34 -1.10 -15.03 -7.74
C VAL A 34 0.26 -15.48 -7.19
N PRO A 35 0.85 -16.60 -7.66
CA PRO A 35 2.08 -17.15 -7.08
C PRO A 35 3.30 -16.24 -7.19
N ASN A 36 3.35 -15.38 -8.21
CA ASN A 36 4.41 -14.41 -8.47
C ASN A 36 3.97 -12.97 -8.19
N ALA A 37 3.07 -12.76 -7.21
CA ALA A 37 2.46 -11.46 -6.90
C ALA A 37 3.46 -10.30 -6.79
N ARG A 38 4.60 -10.51 -6.12
CA ARG A 38 5.67 -9.50 -5.99
C ARG A 38 6.15 -8.96 -7.34
N GLU A 39 6.47 -9.85 -8.27
CA GLU A 39 7.01 -9.45 -9.58
C GLU A 39 5.94 -8.71 -10.39
N VAL A 40 4.69 -9.15 -10.30
CA VAL A 40 3.54 -8.50 -10.92
C VAL A 40 3.35 -7.09 -10.35
N LEU A 41 3.33 -6.94 -9.02
CA LEU A 41 3.21 -5.65 -8.35
C LEU A 41 4.32 -4.69 -8.73
N ILE A 42 5.58 -5.14 -8.74
CA ILE A 42 6.72 -4.30 -9.19
C ILE A 42 6.50 -3.82 -10.63
N GLY A 43 6.07 -4.72 -11.52
CA GLY A 43 5.78 -4.39 -12.91
C GLY A 43 4.64 -3.38 -13.05
N LEU A 44 3.55 -3.58 -12.32
CA LEU A 44 2.38 -2.69 -12.31
C LEU A 44 2.75 -1.31 -11.77
N TYR A 45 3.37 -1.22 -10.60
CA TYR A 45 3.77 0.07 -10.01
C TYR A 45 4.79 0.82 -10.85
N THR A 46 5.76 0.13 -11.46
CA THR A 46 6.71 0.76 -12.38
C THR A 46 5.98 1.33 -13.60
N ARG A 47 4.95 0.63 -14.10
CA ARG A 47 4.10 1.13 -15.18
C ARG A 47 3.26 2.31 -14.73
N THR A 48 2.64 2.25 -13.55
CA THR A 48 1.85 3.35 -12.97
C THR A 48 2.66 4.62 -12.86
N LEU A 49 3.88 4.54 -12.32
CA LEU A 49 4.81 5.68 -12.21
C LEU A 49 5.23 6.25 -13.56
N LYS A 50 5.24 5.44 -14.62
CA LYS A 50 5.52 5.90 -15.98
C LYS A 50 4.31 6.59 -16.63
N GLU A 51 3.13 5.99 -16.51
CA GLU A 51 1.91 6.53 -17.15
C GLU A 51 1.45 7.82 -16.46
N ILE A 52 1.62 7.94 -15.13
CA ILE A 52 1.25 9.15 -14.38
C ILE A 52 2.08 10.39 -14.77
N GLU A 53 3.22 10.22 -15.45
CA GLU A 53 4.04 11.34 -15.93
C GLU A 53 3.28 12.26 -16.91
N ALA A 54 2.25 11.73 -17.58
CA ALA A 54 1.36 12.48 -18.48
C ALA A 54 0.47 13.49 -17.75
N VAL A 55 0.18 13.29 -16.47
CA VAL A 55 -0.64 14.19 -15.65
C VAL A 55 0.20 15.39 -15.18
N PRO A 56 -0.34 16.63 -15.09
CA PRO A 56 0.43 17.78 -14.62
C PRO A 56 0.95 17.61 -13.17
N LYS A 57 2.19 18.07 -12.91
CA LYS A 57 2.91 17.87 -11.63
C LYS A 57 2.26 18.50 -10.41
N ASP A 58 1.50 19.58 -10.59
CA ASP A 58 0.93 20.32 -9.48
C ASP A 58 -0.40 19.74 -8.98
N GLU A 59 -1.01 18.85 -9.77
CA GLU A 59 -2.28 18.21 -9.46
C GLU A 59 -2.20 17.30 -8.25
N GLY A 60 -3.17 17.43 -7.34
CA GLY A 60 -3.23 16.62 -6.12
C GLY A 60 -3.29 15.13 -6.41
N TYR A 61 -3.96 14.74 -7.49
CA TYR A 61 -4.04 13.35 -7.95
C TYR A 61 -2.65 12.76 -8.24
N ARG A 62 -1.82 13.45 -9.05
CA ARG A 62 -0.47 12.98 -9.37
C ARG A 62 0.40 12.85 -8.12
N LYS A 63 0.36 13.83 -7.23
CA LYS A 63 1.11 13.81 -5.96
C LYS A 63 0.71 12.61 -5.09
N ALA A 64 -0.58 12.31 -5.00
CA ALA A 64 -1.08 11.17 -4.25
C ALA A 64 -0.62 9.84 -4.86
N VAL A 65 -0.83 9.66 -6.17
CA VAL A 65 -0.45 8.44 -6.90
C VAL A 65 1.05 8.18 -6.81
N GLU A 66 1.89 9.19 -7.05
CA GLU A 66 3.34 9.06 -6.91
C GLU A 66 3.72 8.69 -5.47
N SER A 67 3.11 9.31 -4.45
CA SER A 67 3.43 9.05 -3.04
C SER A 67 3.16 7.59 -2.63
N PHE A 68 1.92 7.10 -2.78
CA PHE A 68 1.60 5.74 -2.34
C PHE A 68 2.23 4.68 -3.24
N THR A 69 2.36 4.94 -4.54
CA THR A 69 2.95 3.98 -5.47
C THR A 69 4.44 3.79 -5.20
N ASN A 70 5.18 4.88 -4.94
CA ASN A 70 6.60 4.77 -4.57
C ASN A 70 6.79 4.03 -3.25
N HIS A 71 5.96 4.31 -2.24
CA HIS A 71 6.01 3.61 -0.95
C HIS A 71 5.75 2.10 -1.12
N ARG A 72 4.68 1.73 -1.82
CA ARG A 72 4.34 0.31 -2.06
C ARG A 72 5.39 -0.39 -2.92
N LEU A 73 5.94 0.28 -3.94
CA LEU A 73 7.01 -0.23 -4.79
C LEU A 73 8.29 -0.50 -3.98
N GLN A 74 8.68 0.44 -3.10
CA GLN A 74 9.85 0.27 -2.24
C GLN A 74 9.72 -0.97 -1.36
N ILE A 75 8.57 -1.16 -0.71
CA ILE A 75 8.32 -2.36 0.12
C ILE A 75 8.40 -3.63 -0.72
N CYS A 76 7.79 -3.65 -1.91
CA CYS A 76 7.85 -4.79 -2.83
C CYS A 76 9.28 -5.10 -3.30
N GLN A 77 10.16 -4.10 -3.40
CA GLN A 77 11.57 -4.30 -3.74
C GLN A 77 12.37 -4.85 -2.55
N GLU A 78 12.11 -4.36 -1.34
CA GLU A 78 12.82 -4.74 -0.11
C GLU A 78 12.46 -6.15 0.39
N GLU A 79 11.19 -6.56 0.28
CA GLU A 79 10.71 -7.84 0.79
C GLU A 79 10.51 -8.89 -0.31
N ASP A 80 10.91 -10.13 -0.04
CA ASP A 80 10.70 -11.27 -0.95
C ASP A 80 9.45 -12.10 -0.61
N ASP A 81 8.96 -12.03 0.63
CA ASP A 81 7.82 -12.82 1.10
C ASP A 81 6.51 -12.02 1.05
N TRP A 82 5.47 -12.61 0.49
CA TRP A 82 4.18 -11.94 0.31
C TRP A 82 3.55 -11.55 1.65
N LYS A 83 3.70 -12.38 2.69
CA LYS A 83 3.20 -12.07 4.04
C LYS A 83 3.81 -10.80 4.60
N ARG A 84 5.13 -10.63 4.44
CA ARG A 84 5.83 -9.42 4.90
C ARG A 84 5.43 -8.19 4.10
N ILE A 85 5.14 -8.36 2.81
CA ILE A 85 4.60 -7.28 1.98
C ILE A 85 3.23 -6.86 2.51
N GLU A 86 2.31 -7.80 2.78
CA GLU A 86 0.99 -7.52 3.36
C GLU A 86 1.12 -6.82 4.73
N ASP A 87 1.95 -7.36 5.62
CA ASP A 87 2.17 -6.82 6.96
C ASP A 87 2.78 -5.41 6.95
N ARG A 88 3.67 -5.09 5.99
CA ARG A 88 4.31 -3.77 5.91
C ARG A 88 3.46 -2.73 5.18
N ILE A 89 2.66 -3.16 4.20
CA ILE A 89 1.78 -2.25 3.45
C ILE A 89 0.49 -1.97 4.24
N GLU A 90 0.04 -2.92 5.06
CA GLU A 90 -1.17 -2.82 5.90
C GLU A 90 -2.44 -2.42 5.11
N CYS A 91 -2.57 -2.90 3.87
CA CYS A 91 -3.66 -2.55 2.96
C CYS A 91 -4.25 -3.79 2.28
N GLY A 92 -4.64 -4.78 3.06
CA GLY A 92 -5.23 -6.02 2.55
C GLY A 92 -4.21 -7.00 1.98
N GLN A 93 -4.68 -7.91 1.12
CA GLN A 93 -3.89 -8.97 0.52
C GLN A 93 -3.14 -8.51 -0.74
N VAL A 94 -2.03 -9.17 -1.09
CA VAL A 94 -1.27 -8.82 -2.32
C VAL A 94 -2.10 -8.92 -3.60
N GLU A 95 -3.08 -9.82 -3.66
CA GLU A 95 -3.99 -9.94 -4.79
C GLU A 95 -4.95 -8.73 -4.91
N GLU A 96 -5.43 -8.19 -3.78
CA GLU A 96 -6.24 -6.97 -3.77
C GLU A 96 -5.40 -5.77 -4.24
N LEU A 97 -4.13 -5.70 -3.81
CA LEU A 97 -3.18 -4.68 -4.29
C LEU A 97 -2.90 -4.75 -5.79
N ILE A 98 -2.94 -5.95 -6.38
CA ILE A 98 -2.81 -6.12 -7.84
C ILE A 98 -4.03 -5.54 -8.54
N GLU A 99 -5.23 -5.87 -8.07
CA GLU A 99 -6.49 -5.32 -8.62
C GLU A 99 -6.52 -3.79 -8.51
N GLU A 100 -6.16 -3.24 -7.34
CA GLU A 100 -6.02 -1.79 -7.13
C GLU A 100 -5.03 -1.15 -8.12
N ALA A 101 -3.85 -1.77 -8.32
CA ALA A 101 -2.84 -1.23 -9.22
C ALA A 101 -3.27 -1.30 -10.70
N GLU A 102 -4.00 -2.33 -11.10
CA GLU A 102 -4.59 -2.44 -12.44
C GLU A 102 -5.71 -1.41 -12.66
N ASP A 103 -6.56 -1.20 -11.66
CA ASP A 103 -7.62 -0.20 -11.72
C ASP A 103 -7.07 1.22 -11.73
N GLU A 104 -5.99 1.48 -10.98
CA GLU A 104 -5.28 2.77 -11.05
C GLU A 104 -4.71 3.03 -12.45
N LEU A 105 -4.13 2.01 -13.11
CA LEU A 105 -3.68 2.15 -14.51
C LEU A 105 -4.83 2.46 -15.47
N LYS A 106 -5.99 1.81 -15.30
CA LYS A 106 -7.20 2.12 -16.09
C LYS A 106 -7.70 3.53 -15.79
N LEU A 107 -7.63 3.98 -14.54
CA LEU A 107 -8.03 5.32 -14.13
C LEU A 107 -7.11 6.37 -14.75
N ILE A 108 -5.78 6.20 -14.67
CA ILE A 108 -4.81 7.11 -15.28
C ILE A 108 -5.12 7.31 -16.77
N ALA A 109 -5.38 6.24 -17.51
CA ALA A 109 -5.74 6.35 -18.93
C ALA A 109 -7.00 7.22 -19.16
N LYS A 110 -8.02 7.09 -18.31
CA LYS A 110 -9.23 7.93 -18.37
C LYS A 110 -8.95 9.38 -17.95
N MET A 111 -8.14 9.59 -16.92
CA MET A 111 -7.79 10.92 -16.43
C MET A 111 -6.98 11.72 -17.45
N VAL A 112 -6.12 11.04 -18.22
CA VAL A 112 -5.38 11.63 -19.34
C VAL A 112 -6.32 11.95 -20.51
N GLU A 113 -7.31 11.10 -20.80
CA GLU A 113 -8.29 11.36 -21.86
C GLU A 113 -9.24 12.51 -21.51
N TRP A 114 -9.73 12.55 -20.27
CA TRP A 114 -10.73 13.53 -19.82
C TRP A 114 -10.13 14.86 -19.40
N ASP A 115 -8.84 14.87 -19.06
CA ASP A 115 -8.07 16.07 -18.71
C ASP A 115 -8.80 17.01 -17.74
N PRO A 116 -9.26 16.53 -16.56
CA PRO A 116 -10.11 17.32 -15.66
C PRO A 116 -9.33 18.36 -14.84
N TRP A 117 -8.11 18.70 -15.26
CA TRP A 117 -7.19 19.55 -14.51
C TRP A 117 -7.50 21.04 -14.72
N GLY A 118 -7.08 21.85 -13.75
CA GLY A 118 -7.33 23.28 -13.75
C GLY A 118 -8.69 23.65 -13.16
N VAL A 119 -8.70 24.73 -12.40
CA VAL A 119 -9.90 25.30 -11.79
C VAL A 119 -10.11 26.68 -12.41
N PRO A 120 -11.28 26.94 -13.03
CA PRO A 120 -11.61 28.27 -13.54
C PRO A 120 -11.57 29.35 -12.45
N ASP A 121 -11.19 30.57 -12.82
CA ASP A 121 -11.10 31.70 -11.87
C ASP A 121 -12.47 32.06 -11.24
N ASP A 122 -13.56 31.75 -11.93
CA ASP A 122 -14.94 31.97 -11.52
C ASP A 122 -15.59 30.74 -10.87
N TYR A 123 -14.82 29.70 -10.56
CA TYR A 123 -15.32 28.50 -9.91
C TYR A 123 -15.65 28.76 -8.44
N GLU A 124 -16.92 28.60 -8.08
CA GLU A 124 -17.40 28.68 -6.69
C GLU A 124 -17.70 27.26 -6.17
N CYS A 125 -17.01 26.85 -5.10
CA CYS A 125 -17.24 25.58 -4.41
C CYS A 125 -17.98 25.83 -3.10
N GLU A 126 -19.29 25.57 -3.07
CA GLU A 126 -20.08 25.68 -1.85
C GLU A 126 -19.81 24.48 -0.92
N VAL A 127 -19.09 24.73 0.16
CA VAL A 127 -18.90 23.73 1.24
C VAL A 127 -20.06 23.86 2.22
N ILE A 128 -20.96 22.87 2.21
CA ILE A 128 -22.12 22.81 3.11
C ILE A 128 -21.80 21.84 4.25
N GLU A 129 -21.74 22.38 5.48
CA GLU A 129 -21.47 21.61 6.70
C GLU A 129 -22.76 21.55 7.54
N ASP A 130 -23.21 20.33 7.89
CA ASP A 130 -24.31 20.09 8.83
C ASP A 130 -23.77 19.36 10.07
N ASP A 131 -23.54 20.11 11.14
CA ASP A 131 -23.03 19.61 12.41
C ASP A 131 -24.11 18.98 13.30
N THR A 132 -25.32 18.72 12.77
CA THR A 132 -26.39 18.09 13.54
C THR A 132 -25.94 16.71 14.05
N PRO A 133 -25.91 16.47 15.37
CA PRO A 133 -25.39 15.21 15.91
C PRO A 133 -26.20 14.00 15.45
N ILE A 134 -25.52 13.05 14.80
CA ILE A 134 -26.15 11.82 14.33
C ILE A 134 -26.38 10.88 15.54
N PRO A 135 -27.61 10.41 15.78
CA PRO A 135 -27.90 9.50 16.89
C PRO A 135 -27.11 8.17 16.80
N LYS A 136 -26.67 7.64 17.94
CA LYS A 136 -25.80 6.44 18.02
C LYS A 136 -26.36 5.16 17.40
N HIS A 137 -27.69 5.03 17.33
CA HIS A 137 -28.35 3.85 16.79
C HIS A 137 -28.46 3.89 15.26
N VAL A 138 -28.17 5.03 14.65
CA VAL A 138 -28.12 5.17 13.20
C VAL A 138 -26.83 4.52 12.70
N PRO A 139 -26.89 3.67 11.66
CA PRO A 139 -25.70 3.07 11.08
C PRO A 139 -24.69 4.15 10.67
N GLN A 140 -23.48 4.04 11.22
CA GLN A 140 -22.34 4.89 10.90
C GLN A 140 -21.15 4.00 10.59
N HIS A 141 -20.37 4.36 9.57
CA HIS A 141 -19.11 3.68 9.28
C HIS A 141 -18.13 3.97 10.42
N GLN A 142 -17.82 2.97 11.22
CA GLN A 142 -16.83 3.10 12.28
C GLN A 142 -15.46 2.68 11.75
N PRO A 143 -14.39 3.42 12.05
CA PRO A 143 -13.05 2.94 11.75
C PRO A 143 -12.80 1.63 12.50
N VAL A 144 -12.05 0.73 11.88
CA VAL A 144 -11.55 -0.45 12.58
C VAL A 144 -10.64 0.03 13.71
N ALA A 145 -10.68 -0.63 14.87
CA ALA A 145 -9.80 -0.32 15.97
C ALA A 145 -8.34 -0.49 15.51
N LEU A 146 -7.59 0.61 15.48
CA LEU A 146 -6.18 0.59 15.12
C LEU A 146 -5.39 -0.24 16.15
N PRO A 147 -4.30 -0.92 15.72
CA PRO A 147 -3.44 -1.66 16.64
C PRO A 147 -2.89 -0.76 17.76
N GLU A 148 -2.71 -1.31 18.98
CA GLU A 148 -2.14 -0.53 20.10
C GLU A 148 -0.74 0.02 19.80
N GLU A 149 0.04 -0.68 18.97
CA GLU A 149 1.36 -0.25 18.54
C GLU A 149 1.34 1.07 17.76
N PHE A 150 0.26 1.34 17.02
CA PHE A 150 0.06 2.62 16.34
C PHE A 150 -0.04 3.77 17.35
N PHE A 151 -0.83 3.60 18.42
CA PHE A 151 -0.98 4.63 19.45
C PHE A 151 0.34 4.86 20.21
N LYS A 152 1.08 3.80 20.53
CA LYS A 152 2.38 3.90 21.20
C LYS A 152 3.40 4.67 20.34
N THR A 153 3.47 4.38 19.04
CA THR A 153 4.39 5.08 18.12
C THR A 153 3.97 6.54 17.92
N LEU A 154 2.67 6.82 17.80
CA LEU A 154 2.15 8.18 17.68
C LEU A 154 2.41 9.02 18.94
N ASP A 155 2.25 8.44 20.12
CA ASP A 155 2.60 9.11 21.38
C ASP A 155 4.12 9.36 21.47
N ALA A 156 4.95 8.40 21.04
CA ALA A 156 6.39 8.57 20.97
C ALA A 156 6.79 9.73 20.02
N VAL A 157 6.21 9.79 18.82
CA VAL A 157 6.45 10.88 17.84
C VAL A 157 6.01 12.24 18.39
N LYS A 158 4.82 12.33 19.01
CA LYS A 158 4.33 13.58 19.62
C LYS A 158 5.22 14.06 20.77
N SER A 159 5.84 13.12 21.49
CA SER A 159 6.75 13.40 22.59
C SER A 159 8.18 13.78 22.16
N ASP A 160 8.53 13.59 20.87
CA ASP A 160 9.84 13.95 20.33
C ASP A 160 9.92 15.46 20.02
N PRO A 161 10.71 16.24 20.77
CA PRO A 161 10.85 17.68 20.54
C PRO A 161 11.54 18.03 19.21
N ALA A 162 12.16 17.08 18.51
CA ALA A 162 12.80 17.31 17.21
C ALA A 162 11.82 17.35 16.03
N LEU A 163 10.57 16.88 16.19
CA LEU A 163 9.55 16.79 15.14
C LEU A 163 8.35 17.73 15.37
N GLN A 164 8.38 18.54 16.44
CA GLN A 164 7.41 19.62 16.69
C GLN A 164 7.73 20.84 15.82
N GLY A 165 7.49 20.75 14.51
CA GLY A 165 7.78 21.85 13.61
C GLY A 165 7.28 21.64 12.19
N ASP A 166 5.96 21.68 12.00
CA ASP A 166 5.33 22.59 11.02
C ASP A 166 3.81 22.48 11.16
N ALA A 167 3.15 23.62 11.41
CA ALA A 167 1.71 23.68 11.34
C ALA A 167 1.29 23.53 9.86
N PRO A 168 0.26 22.72 9.54
CA PRO A 168 -0.25 22.68 8.17
C PRO A 168 -0.68 24.09 7.75
N PRO A 169 -0.37 24.51 6.50
CA PRO A 169 -0.73 25.85 6.04
C PRO A 169 -2.24 26.03 6.14
N GLN A 170 -2.65 27.03 6.92
CA GLN A 170 -4.06 27.41 6.99
C GLN A 170 -4.50 27.89 5.61
N VAL A 171 -5.32 27.09 4.95
CA VAL A 171 -6.07 27.52 3.77
C VAL A 171 -7.08 28.54 4.30
N LYS A 172 -6.83 29.82 4.03
CA LYS A 172 -7.79 30.88 4.32
C LYS A 172 -8.94 30.77 3.33
N ALA A 173 -10.16 30.68 3.87
CA ALA A 173 -11.39 30.91 3.13
C ALA A 173 -11.41 32.30 2.49
#